data_AF-G3ULL1-F1
#
_entry.id   AF-G3ULL1-F1
#
_cell.length_a   1.000
_cell.length_b   1.000
_cell.length_c   1.000
_cell.angle_alpha   90.00
_cell.angle_beta   90.00
_cell.angle_gamma   90.00
#
_symmetry.space_group_name_H-M   'P 1'
#
loop_
_entity.id
_entity.type
_entity.pdbx_description
1 polymer ?
#
loop_
_entity_poly.entity_id
_entity_poly.type
_entity_poly.pdbx_seq_one_letter_code
_entity_poly.pdbx_strand_id
1 'polypeptide(L)'
;MKVAVGPDPSLVYRPDVHPETVKDKSSFRNYTSGPLLDRVFTTYKLMHTHQTVDFVRRKRAQFGNFSYKKMNILEAVDMLDELVDESDPDVEFPNSFHAFQTAEGIRRAHPDKDWFHLVGLLHDLGKVLALAGEPQWAVVGDTFPVGCRPQASVVFCDSTFQDNPDLQDPRYSTELGMYQPHCGLENVLMSWGHD
;
A
#
# COMPACT_ATOMS: atom_id res chain seq x y z
N MET A 1 -11.98 17.46 -32.28
CA MET A 1 -11.36 16.21 -31.81
C MET A 1 -12.39 15.55 -30.90
N LYS A 2 -13.03 14.45 -31.31
CA LYS A 2 -13.93 13.72 -30.41
C LYS A 2 -13.03 13.01 -29.40
N VAL A 3 -12.99 13.49 -28.16
CA VAL A 3 -12.40 12.73 -27.05
C VAL A 3 -13.23 11.45 -26.98
N ALA A 4 -12.60 10.30 -27.24
CA ALA A 4 -13.23 9.03 -26.96
C ALA A 4 -13.43 8.98 -25.45
N VAL A 5 -14.67 9.19 -25.01
CA VAL A 5 -15.02 9.10 -23.59
C VAL A 5 -15.00 7.61 -23.27
N GLY A 6 -13.89 7.14 -22.70
CA GLY A 6 -13.81 5.83 -22.08
C GLY A 6 -14.84 5.72 -20.95
N PRO A 7 -15.10 4.50 -20.43
CA PRO A 7 -15.98 4.34 -19.28
C PRO A 7 -15.46 5.15 -18.09
N ASP A 8 -16.36 5.74 -17.31
CA ASP A 8 -16.01 6.48 -16.09
C ASP A 8 -15.20 5.57 -15.15
N PRO A 9 -13.92 5.89 -14.87
CA PRO A 9 -13.04 5.00 -14.11
C PRO A 9 -13.54 4.75 -12.69
N SER A 10 -14.37 5.65 -12.14
CA SER A 10 -14.99 5.45 -10.82
C SER A 10 -16.10 4.39 -10.81
N LEU A 11 -16.61 4.02 -11.98
CA LEU A 11 -17.70 3.05 -12.16
C LEU A 11 -17.21 1.70 -12.68
N VAL A 12 -16.02 1.63 -13.29
CA VAL A 12 -15.42 0.36 -13.72
C VAL A 12 -14.92 -0.41 -12.50
N TYR A 13 -15.03 -1.74 -12.51
CA TYR A 13 -14.54 -2.66 -11.45
C TYR A 13 -15.12 -2.43 -10.04
N ARG A 14 -16.31 -1.84 -9.93
CA ARG A 14 -17.00 -1.61 -8.66
C ARG A 14 -17.96 -2.76 -8.32
N PRO A 15 -17.67 -3.58 -7.28
CA PRO A 15 -18.55 -4.69 -6.91
C PRO A 15 -19.88 -4.25 -6.29
N ASP A 16 -20.00 -3.01 -5.82
CA ASP A 16 -21.19 -2.43 -5.19
C ASP A 16 -22.26 -1.93 -6.18
N VAL A 17 -21.91 -1.68 -7.45
CA VAL A 17 -22.86 -1.25 -8.50
C VAL A 17 -23.38 -2.40 -9.36
N HIS A 18 -22.82 -3.60 -9.21
CA HIS A 18 -23.27 -4.81 -9.91
C HIS A 18 -23.95 -5.75 -8.90
N PRO A 19 -25.30 -5.90 -8.95
CA PRO A 19 -26.05 -6.67 -7.97
C PRO A 19 -25.61 -8.13 -7.84
N GLU A 20 -25.02 -8.70 -8.89
CA GLU A 20 -24.53 -10.08 -8.94
C GLU A 20 -23.13 -10.27 -8.32
N THR A 21 -22.42 -9.18 -7.98
CA THR A 21 -21.05 -9.20 -7.44
C THR A 21 -20.92 -8.52 -6.08
N VAL A 22 -22.05 -8.19 -5.43
CA VAL A 22 -22.05 -7.66 -4.05
C VAL A 22 -21.47 -8.71 -3.11
N LYS A 23 -20.19 -8.54 -2.82
CA LYS A 23 -19.45 -9.34 -1.84
C LYS A 23 -19.88 -8.95 -0.42
N ASP A 24 -20.08 -9.94 0.44
CA ASP A 24 -20.26 -9.68 1.87
C ASP A 24 -19.00 -9.01 2.42
N LYS A 25 -19.14 -8.06 3.35
CA LYS A 25 -18.01 -7.32 3.92
C LYS A 25 -16.98 -8.25 4.56
N SER A 26 -17.42 -9.40 5.07
CA SER A 26 -16.54 -10.42 5.66
C SER A 26 -15.62 -11.13 4.65
N SER A 27 -15.88 -10.97 3.36
CA SER A 27 -15.12 -11.63 2.28
C SER A 27 -13.96 -10.80 1.71
N PHE A 28 -13.87 -9.52 2.07
CA PHE A 28 -12.73 -8.66 1.72
C PHE A 28 -11.51 -8.97 2.60
N ARG A 29 -10.31 -8.68 2.09
CA ARG A 29 -9.03 -8.87 2.78
C ARG A 29 -8.84 -10.30 3.32
N ASN A 30 -9.20 -11.30 2.51
CA ASN A 30 -9.07 -12.70 2.88
C ASN A 30 -7.65 -13.21 2.62
N TYR A 31 -6.86 -13.36 3.71
CA TYR A 31 -5.51 -13.90 3.67
C TYR A 31 -5.45 -15.41 3.96
N THR A 32 -6.58 -16.12 3.99
CA THR A 32 -6.65 -17.57 4.25
C THR A 32 -6.91 -18.37 2.96
N SER A 33 -7.63 -17.77 2.00
CA SER A 33 -8.01 -18.41 0.75
C SER A 33 -8.30 -17.37 -0.32
N GLY A 34 -7.96 -17.64 -1.58
CA GLY A 34 -8.32 -16.79 -2.70
C GLY A 34 -7.42 -17.02 -3.91
N PRO A 35 -7.88 -16.66 -5.12
CA PRO A 35 -7.09 -16.87 -6.34
C PRO A 35 -5.78 -16.07 -6.37
N LEU A 36 -5.71 -14.97 -5.61
CA LEU A 36 -4.57 -14.06 -5.56
C LEU A 36 -3.65 -14.32 -4.35
N LEU A 37 -3.97 -15.32 -3.51
CA LEU A 37 -3.29 -15.51 -2.23
C LEU A 37 -1.79 -15.78 -2.38
N ASP A 38 -1.37 -16.54 -3.40
CA ASP A 38 0.04 -16.92 -3.59
C ASP A 38 0.92 -15.71 -3.90
N ARG A 39 0.47 -14.80 -4.77
CA ARG A 39 1.21 -13.56 -5.06
C ARG A 39 1.26 -12.66 -3.84
N VAL A 40 0.14 -12.52 -3.12
CA VAL A 40 0.03 -11.69 -1.91
C VAL A 40 0.97 -12.20 -0.83
N PHE A 41 0.94 -13.51 -0.55
CA PHE A 41 1.85 -14.15 0.40
C PHE A 41 3.31 -13.96 0.01
N THR A 42 3.64 -14.09 -1.27
CA THR A 42 5.02 -13.88 -1.77
C THR A 42 5.48 -12.44 -1.54
N THR A 43 4.63 -11.45 -1.85
CA THR A 43 4.91 -10.03 -1.62
C THR A 43 5.16 -9.74 -0.14
N TYR A 44 4.27 -10.20 0.75
CA TYR A 44 4.45 -10.03 2.20
C TYR A 44 5.67 -10.78 2.73
N LYS A 45 5.96 -12.00 2.25
CA LYS A 45 7.15 -12.75 2.66
C LYS A 45 8.44 -12.01 2.32
N LEU A 46 8.55 -11.50 1.09
CA LEU A 46 9.70 -10.69 0.68
C LEU A 46 9.79 -9.40 1.49
N MET A 47 8.65 -8.73 1.70
CA MET A 47 8.58 -7.51 2.50
C MET A 47 9.10 -7.75 3.92
N HIS A 48 8.55 -8.74 4.62
CA HIS A 48 8.92 -9.06 5.99
C HIS A 48 10.35 -9.56 6.12
N THR A 49 10.91 -10.19 5.08
CA THR A 49 12.32 -10.60 5.06
C THR A 49 13.29 -9.43 4.90
N HIS A 50 12.92 -8.41 4.10
CA HIS A 50 13.87 -7.40 3.63
C HIS A 50 13.66 -5.98 4.16
N GLN A 51 12.49 -5.67 4.72
CA GLN A 51 12.23 -4.41 5.41
C GLN A 51 12.95 -4.41 6.77
N THR A 52 14.18 -3.88 6.76
CA THR A 52 15.01 -3.66 7.94
C THR A 52 15.16 -2.18 8.25
N VAL A 53 15.61 -1.85 9.46
CA VAL A 53 15.94 -0.46 9.86
C VAL A 53 16.89 0.19 8.85
N ASP A 54 17.93 -0.54 8.43
CA ASP A 54 18.92 -0.04 7.47
C ASP A 54 18.34 0.13 6.06
N PHE A 55 17.49 -0.80 5.62
CA PHE A 55 16.79 -0.68 4.34
C PHE A 55 15.93 0.58 4.30
N VAL A 56 15.07 0.78 5.31
CA VAL A 56 14.17 1.94 5.35
C VAL A 56 14.95 3.25 5.41
N ARG A 57 16.01 3.34 6.22
CA ARG A 57 16.88 4.54 6.26
C ARG A 57 17.47 4.87 4.90
N ARG A 58 17.95 3.86 4.15
CA ARG A 58 18.47 4.06 2.80
C ARG A 58 17.39 4.54 1.83
N LYS A 59 16.17 3.98 1.89
CA LYS A 59 15.07 4.40 1.02
C LYS A 59 14.59 5.82 1.29
N ARG A 60 14.47 6.21 2.57
CA ARG A 60 14.20 7.60 2.96
C ARG A 60 15.26 8.56 2.41
N ALA A 61 16.53 8.19 2.45
CA ALA A 61 17.62 8.99 1.87
C ALA A 61 17.57 9.02 0.32
N GLN A 62 17.22 7.90 -0.31
CA GLN A 62 17.12 7.77 -1.77
C GLN A 62 16.00 8.65 -2.36
N PHE A 63 14.83 8.69 -1.72
CA PHE A 63 13.64 9.34 -2.28
C PHE A 63 13.23 10.66 -1.60
N GLY A 64 13.78 10.96 -0.41
CA GLY A 64 13.39 12.13 0.38
C GLY A 64 13.71 13.51 -0.23
N ASN A 65 14.47 13.56 -1.33
CA ASN A 65 14.74 14.80 -2.06
C ASN A 65 13.75 15.08 -3.21
N PHE A 66 12.85 14.13 -3.51
CA PHE A 66 11.86 14.20 -4.59
C PHE A 66 12.46 14.60 -5.95
N SER A 67 13.68 14.15 -6.27
CA SER A 67 14.38 14.53 -7.50
C SER A 67 14.17 13.58 -8.68
N TYR A 68 13.32 12.56 -8.55
CA TYR A 68 13.16 11.51 -9.55
C TYR A 68 12.42 11.99 -10.81
N LYS A 69 11.28 12.68 -10.63
CA LYS A 69 10.44 13.16 -11.73
C LYS A 69 9.64 14.38 -11.29
N LYS A 70 9.37 15.30 -12.22
CA LYS A 70 8.39 16.38 -12.04
C LYS A 70 7.15 16.02 -12.84
N MET A 71 5.99 16.05 -12.18
CA MET A 71 4.70 15.76 -12.79
C MET A 71 3.58 16.43 -11.99
N ASN A 72 2.44 16.63 -12.63
CA ASN A 72 1.20 17.01 -11.96
C ASN A 72 0.48 15.76 -11.40
N ILE A 73 -0.58 15.98 -10.62
CA ILE A 73 -1.32 14.90 -9.96
C ILE A 73 -1.97 13.94 -10.96
N LEU A 74 -2.57 14.44 -12.04
CA LEU A 74 -3.22 13.58 -13.03
C LEU A 74 -2.19 12.76 -13.82
N GLU A 75 -1.02 13.34 -14.13
CA GLU A 75 0.09 12.57 -14.71
C GLU A 75 0.53 11.42 -13.80
N ALA A 76 0.53 11.61 -12.47
CA ALA A 76 0.82 10.55 -11.51
C ALA A 76 -0.30 9.49 -11.45
N VAL A 77 -1.57 9.90 -11.53
CA VAL A 77 -2.72 8.98 -11.63
C VAL A 77 -2.63 8.15 -12.91
N ASP A 78 -2.38 8.78 -14.06
CA ASP A 78 -2.27 8.11 -15.36
C ASP A 78 -1.10 7.12 -15.38
N MET A 79 0.01 7.41 -14.70
CA MET A 79 1.09 6.44 -14.54
C MET A 79 0.61 5.14 -13.86
N LEU A 80 -0.32 5.21 -12.92
CA LEU A 80 -0.85 4.03 -12.24
C LEU A 80 -1.80 3.19 -13.11
N ASP A 81 -2.07 3.57 -14.37
CA ASP A 81 -2.70 2.71 -15.36
C ASP A 81 -1.84 1.46 -15.67
N GLU A 82 -0.53 1.54 -15.43
CA GLU A 82 0.43 0.47 -15.68
C GLU A 82 0.71 -0.40 -14.44
N LEU A 83 0.04 -0.16 -13.31
CA LEU A 83 0.31 -0.84 -12.04
C LEU A 83 -0.90 -1.63 -11.53
N VAL A 84 -0.69 -2.92 -11.26
CA VAL A 84 -1.60 -3.76 -10.45
C VAL A 84 -0.91 -4.07 -9.12
N ASP A 85 -1.61 -3.88 -8.00
CA ASP A 85 -1.10 -4.12 -6.65
C ASP A 85 -1.00 -5.63 -6.34
N GLU A 86 0.22 -6.14 -6.14
CA GLU A 86 0.47 -7.55 -5.84
C GLU A 86 0.20 -7.93 -4.39
N SER A 87 -0.01 -6.96 -3.49
CA SER A 87 -0.33 -7.17 -2.07
C SER A 87 -1.83 -7.17 -1.78
N ASP A 88 -2.64 -6.67 -2.71
CA ASP A 88 -4.09 -6.61 -2.59
C ASP A 88 -4.74 -7.96 -3.00
N PRO A 89 -5.45 -8.64 -2.08
CA PRO A 89 -6.16 -9.90 -2.38
C PRO A 89 -7.51 -9.68 -3.09
N ASP A 90 -7.98 -8.44 -3.20
CA ASP A 90 -9.31 -8.08 -3.72
C ASP A 90 -9.28 -7.45 -5.13
N VAL A 91 -8.11 -6.95 -5.58
CA VAL A 91 -7.96 -6.15 -6.81
C VAL A 91 -7.01 -6.80 -7.82
N GLU A 92 -7.41 -6.82 -9.10
CA GLU A 92 -6.58 -7.30 -10.23
C GLU A 92 -6.70 -6.37 -11.45
N PHE A 93 -6.93 -5.09 -11.22
CA PHE A 93 -7.05 -4.06 -12.25
C PHE A 93 -6.14 -2.87 -11.92
N PRO A 94 -5.91 -1.94 -12.87
CA PRO A 94 -4.96 -0.85 -12.64
C PRO A 94 -5.32 0.04 -11.44
N ASN A 95 -4.31 0.44 -10.68
CA ASN A 95 -4.49 1.16 -9.42
C ASN A 95 -5.02 2.59 -9.61
N SER A 96 -4.93 3.14 -10.83
CA SER A 96 -5.57 4.41 -11.19
C SER A 96 -7.10 4.39 -11.00
N PHE A 97 -7.75 3.27 -11.35
CA PHE A 97 -9.19 3.09 -11.12
C PHE A 97 -9.52 3.14 -9.63
N HIS A 98 -8.71 2.48 -8.80
CA HIS A 98 -8.89 2.50 -7.35
C HIS A 98 -8.88 3.92 -6.78
N ALA A 99 -7.97 4.78 -7.25
CA ALA A 99 -7.89 6.18 -6.84
C ALA A 99 -9.23 6.93 -7.09
N PHE A 100 -9.81 6.79 -8.28
CA PHE A 100 -11.11 7.40 -8.60
C PHE A 100 -12.27 6.77 -7.83
N GLN A 101 -12.28 5.43 -7.67
CA GLN A 101 -13.31 4.74 -6.91
C GLN A 101 -13.36 5.20 -5.45
N THR A 102 -12.18 5.35 -4.81
CA THR A 102 -12.04 5.81 -3.44
C THR A 102 -12.46 7.28 -3.32
N ALA A 103 -11.98 8.16 -4.21
CA ALA A 103 -12.39 9.57 -4.24
C ALA A 103 -13.92 9.74 -4.38
N GLU A 104 -14.55 9.01 -5.30
CA GLU A 104 -16.00 9.07 -5.50
C GLU A 104 -16.80 8.46 -4.35
N GLY A 105 -16.28 7.40 -3.73
CA GLY A 105 -16.87 6.83 -2.51
C GLY A 105 -16.92 7.86 -1.38
N ILE A 106 -15.79 8.54 -1.13
CA ILE A 106 -15.69 9.59 -0.13
C ILE A 106 -16.59 10.78 -0.50
N ARG A 107 -16.60 11.21 -1.77
CA ARG A 107 -17.46 12.31 -2.23
C ARG A 107 -18.93 12.07 -1.96
N ARG A 108 -19.41 10.85 -2.23
CA ARG A 108 -20.82 10.47 -1.97
C ARG A 108 -21.15 10.45 -0.49
N ALA A 109 -20.26 9.95 0.36
CA ALA A 109 -20.47 9.86 1.80
C ALA A 109 -20.27 11.20 2.55
N HIS A 110 -19.40 12.06 2.04
CA HIS A 110 -18.98 13.31 2.66
C HIS A 110 -19.00 14.47 1.66
N PRO A 111 -20.16 14.81 1.07
CA PRO A 111 -20.26 15.80 -0.01
C PRO A 111 -19.80 17.21 0.41
N ASP A 112 -19.73 17.49 1.71
CA ASP A 112 -19.32 18.75 2.32
C ASP A 112 -17.80 18.89 2.53
N LYS A 113 -17.00 17.85 2.25
CA LYS A 113 -15.56 17.80 2.55
C LYS A 113 -14.73 17.55 1.27
N ASP A 114 -14.68 18.54 0.39
CA ASP A 114 -13.94 18.48 -0.88
C ASP A 114 -12.48 18.02 -0.73
N TRP A 115 -11.76 18.51 0.27
CA TRP A 115 -10.41 18.08 0.60
C TRP A 115 -10.30 16.58 0.86
N PHE A 116 -11.34 15.95 1.40
CA PHE A 116 -11.33 14.52 1.71
C PHE A 116 -11.58 13.68 0.46
N HIS A 117 -12.29 14.22 -0.52
CA HIS A 117 -12.42 13.59 -1.85
C HIS A 117 -11.04 13.52 -2.51
N LEU A 118 -10.29 14.62 -2.43
CA LEU A 118 -8.94 14.70 -2.95
C LEU A 118 -7.98 13.75 -2.21
N VAL A 119 -8.07 13.61 -0.89
CA VAL A 119 -7.30 12.60 -0.14
C VAL A 119 -7.51 11.20 -0.74
N GLY A 120 -8.77 10.85 -1.09
CA GLY A 120 -9.06 9.58 -1.75
C GLY A 120 -8.36 9.40 -3.10
N LEU A 121 -8.20 10.47 -3.88
CA LEU A 121 -7.46 10.42 -5.15
C LEU A 121 -5.94 10.32 -4.95
N LEU A 122 -5.42 10.94 -3.88
CA LEU A 122 -3.99 11.09 -3.66
C LEU A 122 -3.33 9.93 -2.92
N HIS A 123 -4.09 9.19 -2.09
CA HIS A 123 -3.52 8.32 -1.06
C HIS A 123 -2.53 7.28 -1.59
N ASP A 124 -2.77 6.74 -2.78
CA ASP A 124 -1.98 5.66 -3.38
C ASP A 124 -0.92 6.15 -4.39
N LEU A 125 -0.75 7.46 -4.59
CA LEU A 125 0.14 7.98 -5.63
C LEU A 125 1.62 7.71 -5.36
N GLY A 126 2.01 7.36 -4.13
CA GLY A 126 3.35 6.87 -3.83
C GLY A 126 3.69 5.56 -4.56
N LYS A 127 2.69 4.81 -5.04
CA LYS A 127 2.89 3.54 -5.75
C LYS A 127 3.61 3.69 -7.10
N VAL A 128 3.76 4.92 -7.61
CA VAL A 128 4.64 5.24 -8.76
C VAL A 128 6.09 4.80 -8.54
N LEU A 129 6.52 4.56 -7.29
CA LEU A 129 7.82 3.98 -6.98
C LEU A 129 8.04 2.60 -7.64
N ALA A 130 6.97 1.79 -7.79
CA ALA A 130 7.08 0.50 -8.47
C ALA A 130 7.45 0.68 -9.95
N LEU A 131 6.87 1.69 -10.60
CA LEU A 131 7.17 2.07 -11.99
C LEU A 131 8.56 2.72 -12.13
N ALA A 132 9.12 3.22 -11.03
CA ALA A 132 10.49 3.70 -10.95
C ALA A 132 11.53 2.56 -10.80
N GLY A 133 11.08 1.30 -10.78
CA GLY A 133 11.92 0.10 -10.69
C GLY A 133 12.08 -0.47 -9.28
N GLU A 134 11.37 0.06 -8.28
CA GLU A 134 11.32 -0.56 -6.96
C GLU A 134 10.50 -1.86 -6.99
N PRO A 135 10.92 -2.92 -6.28
CA PRO A 135 10.09 -4.11 -6.17
C PRO A 135 8.82 -3.80 -5.38
N GLN A 136 7.69 -4.44 -5.70
CA GLN A 136 6.39 -4.12 -5.08
C GLN A 136 6.40 -4.27 -3.55
N TRP A 137 7.15 -5.24 -2.98
CA TRP A 137 7.28 -5.39 -1.53
C TRP A 137 7.93 -4.19 -0.81
N ALA A 138 8.58 -3.28 -1.55
CA ALA A 138 9.14 -2.03 -1.06
C ALA A 138 8.26 -0.80 -1.38
N VAL A 139 7.01 -1.02 -1.79
CA VAL A 139 6.09 0.03 -2.28
C VAL A 139 4.67 -0.17 -1.73
N VAL A 140 4.10 -1.37 -1.87
CA VAL A 140 2.70 -1.69 -1.53
C VAL A 140 2.60 -2.56 -0.28
N GLY A 141 1.37 -2.76 0.21
CA GLY A 141 1.05 -3.66 1.32
C GLY A 141 0.95 -2.97 2.67
N ASP A 142 0.45 -3.72 3.65
CA ASP A 142 0.29 -3.26 5.02
C ASP A 142 1.65 -2.91 5.63
N THR A 143 1.72 -1.76 6.29
CA THR A 143 2.95 -1.28 6.92
C THR A 143 3.10 -1.77 8.36
N PHE A 144 4.34 -1.87 8.82
CA PHE A 144 4.67 -2.22 10.20
C PHE A 144 5.90 -1.44 10.69
N PRO A 145 6.05 -1.17 12.00
CA PRO A 145 7.28 -0.58 12.53
C PRO A 145 8.47 -1.51 12.34
N VAL A 146 9.53 -1.04 11.68
CA VAL A 146 10.84 -1.72 11.69
C VAL A 146 11.59 -1.36 12.97
N GLY A 147 12.58 -2.16 13.38
CA GLY A 147 13.39 -1.83 14.56
C GLY A 147 12.75 -2.16 15.92
N CYS A 148 11.61 -2.85 15.92
CA CYS A 148 11.04 -3.54 17.07
C CYS A 148 10.43 -4.88 16.63
N ARG A 149 10.05 -5.73 17.58
CA ARG A 149 9.42 -7.02 17.29
C ARG A 149 8.07 -6.84 16.56
N PRO A 150 7.81 -7.58 15.47
CA PRO A 150 6.50 -7.65 14.83
C PRO A 150 5.42 -8.13 15.81
N GLN A 151 4.23 -7.55 15.74
CA GLN A 151 3.09 -7.95 16.56
C GLN A 151 2.16 -8.89 15.81
N ALA A 152 1.34 -9.65 16.55
CA ALA A 152 0.56 -10.77 16.02
C ALA A 152 -0.45 -10.41 14.90
N SER A 153 -0.90 -9.15 14.82
CA SER A 153 -1.84 -8.70 13.79
C SER A 153 -1.17 -8.38 12.46
N VAL A 154 0.17 -8.36 12.39
CA VAL A 154 0.87 -8.21 11.11
C VAL A 154 0.51 -9.42 10.23
N VAL A 155 0.10 -9.15 8.99
CA VAL A 155 -0.33 -10.20 8.06
C VAL A 155 0.77 -11.25 7.93
N PHE A 156 0.44 -12.53 8.05
CA PHE A 156 1.41 -13.65 8.00
C PHE A 156 2.59 -13.56 8.99
N CYS A 157 2.46 -12.84 10.12
CA CYS A 157 3.54 -12.63 11.10
C CYS A 157 4.29 -13.92 11.45
N ASP A 158 3.56 -15.00 11.73
CA ASP A 158 4.13 -16.27 12.21
C ASP A 158 4.91 -17.05 11.14
N SER A 159 4.81 -16.70 9.86
CA SER A 159 5.30 -17.50 8.72
C SER A 159 6.20 -16.76 7.74
N THR A 160 6.53 -15.50 7.99
CA THR A 160 7.24 -14.66 7.00
C THR A 160 8.43 -13.85 7.51
N PHE A 161 8.67 -13.80 8.83
CA PHE A 161 9.76 -12.98 9.41
C PHE A 161 11.04 -13.74 9.76
N GLN A 162 11.07 -15.07 9.58
CA GLN A 162 12.14 -15.94 10.11
C GLN A 162 13.53 -15.56 9.56
N ASP A 163 13.55 -15.05 8.33
CA ASP A 163 14.76 -14.70 7.60
C ASP A 163 15.12 -13.20 7.72
N ASN A 164 14.36 -12.41 8.48
CA ASN A 164 14.67 -10.99 8.70
C ASN A 164 15.85 -10.85 9.69
N PRO A 165 16.97 -10.23 9.28
CA PRO A 165 18.15 -10.13 10.12
C PRO A 165 17.95 -9.25 11.36
N ASP A 166 17.02 -8.29 11.34
CA ASP A 166 16.76 -7.41 12.49
C ASP A 166 16.19 -8.20 13.69
N LEU A 167 15.52 -9.34 13.45
CA LEU A 167 15.00 -10.18 14.54
C LEU A 167 16.07 -10.95 15.30
N GLN A 168 17.28 -11.04 14.75
CA GLN A 168 18.44 -11.60 15.45
C GLN A 168 19.26 -10.51 16.16
N ASP A 169 18.92 -9.24 15.95
CA ASP A 169 19.61 -8.12 16.57
C ASP A 169 18.99 -7.76 17.92
N PRO A 170 19.76 -7.76 19.04
CA PRO A 170 19.23 -7.40 20.36
C PRO A 170 18.71 -5.94 20.43
N ARG A 171 19.12 -5.07 19.49
CA ARG A 171 18.62 -3.70 19.40
C ARG A 171 17.16 -3.63 18.94
N TYR A 172 16.69 -4.62 18.18
CA TYR A 172 15.40 -4.56 17.46
C TYR A 172 14.46 -5.73 17.81
N SER A 173 14.97 -6.84 18.31
CA SER A 173 14.20 -8.08 18.56
C SER A 173 13.25 -8.04 19.78
N THR A 174 13.28 -6.97 20.57
CA THR A 174 12.39 -6.79 21.74
C THR A 174 11.10 -6.07 21.37
N GLU A 175 10.11 -6.10 22.26
CA GLU A 175 8.80 -5.48 22.07
C GLU A 175 8.90 -4.00 21.67
N LEU A 176 9.76 -3.23 22.35
CA LEU A 176 9.99 -1.83 22.04
C LEU A 176 11.18 -1.62 21.09
N GLY A 177 12.11 -2.58 21.02
CA GLY A 177 13.30 -2.48 20.19
C GLY A 177 14.05 -1.17 20.43
N MET A 178 14.17 -0.36 19.38
CA MET A 178 14.85 0.94 19.43
C MET A 178 13.97 2.11 19.94
N TYR A 179 12.70 1.87 20.24
CA TYR A 179 11.74 2.92 20.57
C TYR A 179 11.59 3.15 22.07
N GLN A 180 11.23 4.40 22.42
CA GLN A 180 10.72 4.71 23.76
C GLN A 180 9.22 4.43 23.84
N PRO A 181 8.70 4.02 25.01
CA PRO A 181 7.27 3.91 25.24
C PRO A 181 6.56 5.21 24.87
N HIS A 182 5.45 5.11 24.12
CA HIS A 182 4.61 6.26 23.74
C HIS A 182 5.36 7.39 22.99
N CYS A 183 6.38 7.06 22.21
CA CYS A 183 7.14 8.05 21.42
C CYS A 183 6.32 8.75 20.32
N GLY A 184 5.12 8.26 20.00
CA GLY A 184 4.27 8.78 18.91
C GLY A 184 4.68 8.24 17.54
N LEU A 185 3.70 7.96 16.68
CA LEU A 185 3.95 7.32 15.37
C LEU A 185 4.82 8.16 14.43
N GLU A 186 4.81 9.49 14.57
CA GLU A 186 5.70 10.39 13.83
C GLU A 186 7.19 10.14 14.12
N ASN A 187 7.52 9.55 15.27
CA ASN A 187 8.87 9.19 15.68
C ASN A 187 9.19 7.70 15.43
N VAL A 188 8.26 6.96 14.82
CA VAL A 188 8.43 5.55 14.45
C VAL A 188 8.99 5.44 13.04
N LEU A 189 9.93 4.52 12.85
CA LEU A 189 10.41 4.15 11.53
C LEU A 189 9.52 3.01 10.99
N MET A 190 8.56 3.37 10.16
CA MET A 190 7.69 2.41 9.46
C MET A 190 8.45 1.72 8.33
N SER A 191 8.08 0.48 7.98
CA SER A 191 8.45 -0.16 6.72
C SER A 191 8.25 0.80 5.56
N TRP A 192 9.20 0.85 4.63
CA TRP A 192 9.16 1.80 3.51
C TRP A 192 8.13 1.38 2.47
N GLY A 193 7.28 2.33 2.03
CA GLY A 193 6.21 2.10 1.07
C GLY A 193 5.69 3.40 0.48
N HIS A 194 4.46 3.36 -0.05
CA HIS A 194 3.78 4.49 -0.70
C HIS A 194 3.21 5.54 0.27
N ASP A 195 2.99 5.18 1.54
CA ASP A 195 2.53 6.07 2.63
C ASP A 195 3.42 7.29 2.90
#